data_AF-A0A439NYM9-F1
#
_entry.id   AF-A0A439NYM9-F1
#
_cell.length_a   1.000
_cell.length_b   1.000
_cell.length_c   1.000
_cell.angle_alpha   90.00
_cell.angle_beta   90.00
_cell.angle_gamma   90.00
#
_symmetry.space_group_name_H-M   'P 1'
#
loop_
_entity.id
_entity.type
_entity.pdbx_description
1 polymer ?
#
loop_
_entity_poly.entity_id
_entity_poly.type
_entity_poly.pdbx_seq_one_letter_code
_entity_poly.pdbx_strand_id
1 'polypeptide(L)'
;MMFGNNPAGVSTSGIVVTGRAPDPNTEDNNKAGFDTVTSSQAGPNATVGVNGQHLAPGNGLSFTFVDNPAEDFTVAPQQDPHLPQGLDSTEADHESNIQFSGYTSGVTSASFTVAQVNPTGSVVTVKISAFNDPNGAAGETGTGFVEGFADDVAVNITQVKVNGEVVAANLSGDTAIVSGVKNGDVITYTTTSAHTRVLIENVQPTKGAKHHSRHRRIHDLEQHGRERVCRHAAPVRRRRADDHCGR
;
A
#
# COMPACT_ATOMS: atom_id res chain seq x y z
N MET A 1 9.83 12.91 -2.80
CA MET A 1 11.27 12.73 -2.48
C MET A 1 11.99 12.15 -3.70
N MET A 2 13.26 12.52 -3.95
CA MET A 2 14.05 11.99 -5.07
C MET A 2 15.41 11.48 -4.61
N PHE A 3 15.84 10.32 -5.12
CA PHE A 3 17.11 9.67 -4.82
C PHE A 3 17.94 9.58 -6.10
N GLY A 4 19.18 10.09 -6.07
CA GLY A 4 20.10 10.03 -7.20
C GLY A 4 21.21 9.01 -6.97
N ASN A 5 21.59 8.25 -7.99
CA ASN A 5 22.81 7.46 -7.97
C ASN A 5 23.98 8.32 -8.44
N ASN A 6 24.81 8.77 -7.50
CA ASN A 6 25.91 9.68 -7.78
C ASN A 6 27.30 9.06 -7.46
N PRO A 7 27.83 8.15 -8.30
CA PRO A 7 29.14 7.56 -8.07
C PRO A 7 30.34 8.47 -8.42
N ALA A 8 30.13 9.65 -9.02
CA ALA A 8 31.22 10.48 -9.56
C ALA A 8 30.97 12.01 -9.54
N GLY A 9 30.03 12.52 -8.75
CA GLY A 9 29.59 13.92 -8.81
C GLY A 9 28.68 14.24 -10.01
N VAL A 10 28.10 13.20 -10.64
CA VAL A 10 27.03 13.30 -11.65
C VAL A 10 25.99 12.19 -11.40
N SER A 11 24.75 12.57 -11.11
CA SER A 11 23.63 11.66 -11.02
C SER A 11 23.18 11.22 -12.41
N THR A 12 23.33 9.94 -12.74
CA THR A 12 22.96 9.41 -14.08
C THR A 12 21.58 8.77 -14.09
N SER A 13 21.16 8.21 -12.96
CA SER A 13 19.84 7.61 -12.76
C SER A 13 19.35 7.88 -11.34
N GLY A 14 18.05 7.81 -11.14
CA GLY A 14 17.43 8.03 -9.86
C GLY A 14 16.04 7.43 -9.76
N ILE A 15 15.47 7.61 -8.57
CA ILE A 15 14.10 7.22 -8.27
C ILE A 15 13.40 8.39 -7.61
N VAL A 16 12.26 8.79 -8.17
CA VAL A 16 11.30 9.66 -7.48
C VAL A 16 10.33 8.78 -6.72
N VAL A 17 10.14 9.07 -5.44
CA VAL A 17 9.21 8.37 -4.57
C VAL A 17 8.14 9.34 -4.06
N THR A 18 6.90 8.98 -4.32
CA THR A 18 5.70 9.67 -3.82
C THR A 18 4.78 8.70 -3.09
N GLY A 19 3.81 9.23 -2.35
CA GLY A 19 2.69 8.44 -1.89
C GLY A 19 1.81 7.96 -3.05
N ARG A 20 0.76 7.21 -2.73
CA ARG A 20 -0.22 6.75 -3.73
C ARG A 20 -1.02 7.91 -4.29
N ALA A 21 -1.38 8.87 -3.45
CA ALA A 21 -2.05 10.10 -3.83
C ALA A 21 -1.16 11.29 -3.43
N PRO A 22 -0.15 11.64 -4.24
CA PRO A 22 0.67 12.81 -3.96
C PRO A 22 -0.17 14.09 -4.02
N ASP A 23 0.19 15.04 -3.18
CA ASP A 23 -0.27 16.41 -3.28
C ASP A 23 0.40 17.07 -4.49
N PRO A 24 -0.35 17.60 -5.48
CA PRO A 24 0.23 18.38 -6.59
C PRO A 24 0.84 19.70 -6.12
N ASN A 25 0.75 20.02 -4.83
CA ASN A 25 1.29 21.19 -4.13
C ASN A 25 1.59 22.38 -5.04
N THR A 26 0.55 23.11 -5.39
CA THR A 26 0.64 24.42 -6.07
C THR A 26 1.08 25.52 -5.08
N GLU A 27 2.10 25.28 -4.25
CA GLU A 27 2.67 26.20 -3.23
C GLU A 27 1.84 26.39 -1.94
N ASP A 28 0.85 25.54 -1.66
CA ASP A 28 0.10 25.60 -0.40
C ASP A 28 0.59 24.53 0.59
N ASN A 29 0.88 24.94 1.82
CA ASN A 29 1.40 24.03 2.84
C ASN A 29 0.31 23.07 3.40
N ASN A 30 -0.83 22.90 2.73
CA ASN A 30 -1.95 22.11 3.22
C ASN A 30 -1.90 20.66 2.71
N LYS A 31 -1.22 19.81 3.48
CA LYS A 31 -1.09 18.36 3.19
C LYS A 31 -2.29 17.51 3.64
N ALA A 32 -3.43 18.14 3.94
CA ALA A 32 -4.59 17.43 4.48
C ALA A 32 -5.24 16.53 3.41
N GLY A 33 -5.18 15.21 3.63
CA GLY A 33 -5.79 14.21 2.73
C GLY A 33 -4.85 13.62 1.69
N PHE A 34 -3.57 14.02 1.69
CA PHE A 34 -2.54 13.49 0.82
C PHE A 34 -1.53 12.63 1.58
N ASP A 35 -0.84 11.75 0.85
CA ASP A 35 0.15 10.86 1.42
C ASP A 35 1.51 11.57 1.60
N THR A 36 2.09 11.46 2.79
CA THR A 36 3.45 11.95 3.09
C THR A 36 4.45 10.80 3.02
N VAL A 37 5.58 11.00 2.34
CA VAL A 37 6.65 9.97 2.27
C VAL A 37 7.73 10.32 3.29
N THR A 38 8.24 9.32 4.01
CA THR A 38 9.37 9.48 4.93
C THR A 38 10.47 8.49 4.58
N SER A 39 11.74 8.88 4.73
CA SER A 39 12.87 7.96 4.59
C SER A 39 13.62 7.82 5.91
N SER A 40 14.37 6.72 6.08
CA SER A 40 15.46 6.70 7.05
C SER A 40 16.60 7.63 6.59
N GLN A 41 17.65 7.73 7.42
CA GLN A 41 18.85 8.49 7.05
C GLN A 41 19.40 8.02 5.69
N ALA A 42 19.81 8.98 4.87
CA ALA A 42 20.37 8.77 3.53
C ALA A 42 21.53 7.76 3.56
N GLY A 43 21.53 6.80 2.63
CA GLY A 43 22.56 5.76 2.53
C GLY A 43 22.08 4.52 1.76
N PRO A 44 22.95 3.51 1.57
CA PRO A 44 22.67 2.35 0.73
C PRO A 44 21.51 1.46 1.23
N ASN A 45 21.12 1.62 2.50
CA ASN A 45 20.04 0.87 3.15
C ASN A 45 18.89 1.79 3.56
N ALA A 46 18.71 2.93 2.87
CA ALA A 46 17.61 3.83 3.18
C ALA A 46 16.28 3.09 3.04
N THR A 47 15.48 3.09 4.10
CA THR A 47 14.11 2.57 4.08
C THR A 47 13.14 3.70 3.80
N VAL A 48 12.05 3.41 3.09
CA VAL A 48 11.03 4.41 2.74
C VAL A 48 9.67 3.95 3.27
N GLY A 49 8.95 4.88 3.89
CA GLY A 49 7.61 4.70 4.45
C GLY A 49 6.64 5.78 3.95
N VAL A 50 5.36 5.63 4.29
CA VAL A 50 4.30 6.58 3.95
C VAL A 50 3.36 6.80 5.15
N ASN A 51 2.98 8.06 5.41
CA ASN A 51 2.15 8.48 6.55
C ASN A 51 2.71 8.01 7.89
N GLY A 52 4.04 8.14 8.04
CA GLY A 52 4.87 7.52 9.07
C GLY A 52 5.83 6.48 8.46
N GLN A 53 6.56 5.75 9.31
CA GLN A 53 7.61 4.84 8.84
C GLN A 53 7.13 3.44 8.42
N HIS A 54 5.84 3.26 8.09
CA HIS A 54 5.29 1.97 7.68
C HIS A 54 4.21 2.08 6.59
N LEU A 55 4.20 1.12 5.67
CA LEU A 55 3.13 0.99 4.66
C LEU A 55 1.89 0.36 5.30
N ALA A 56 1.05 1.17 5.95
CA ALA A 56 -0.20 0.70 6.57
C ALA A 56 -1.18 0.14 5.53
N PRO A 57 -2.12 -0.74 5.93
CA PRO A 57 -3.18 -1.19 5.04
C PRO A 57 -3.95 0.00 4.42
N GLY A 58 -4.05 0.03 3.10
CA GLY A 58 -4.68 1.13 2.35
C GLY A 58 -3.72 2.18 1.82
N ASN A 59 -2.48 2.23 2.32
CA ASN A 59 -1.44 3.15 1.85
C ASN A 59 -0.63 2.52 0.70
N GLY A 60 0.00 3.37 -0.09
CA GLY A 60 0.87 2.98 -1.21
C GLY A 60 2.06 3.93 -1.39
N LEU A 61 3.07 3.44 -2.10
CA LEU A 61 4.21 4.23 -2.58
C LEU A 61 4.31 4.06 -4.10
N SER A 62 4.43 5.17 -4.81
CA SER A 62 4.77 5.18 -6.23
C SER A 62 6.27 5.41 -6.38
N PHE A 63 6.90 4.61 -7.23
CA PHE A 63 8.32 4.72 -7.57
C PHE A 63 8.42 4.99 -9.06
N THR A 64 9.03 6.11 -9.43
CA THR A 64 9.26 6.50 -10.83
C THR A 64 10.75 6.45 -11.14
N PHE A 65 11.13 5.75 -12.20
CA PHE A 65 12.52 5.56 -12.61
C PHE A 65 12.93 6.69 -13.56
N VAL A 66 13.87 7.52 -13.13
CA VAL A 66 14.26 8.75 -13.83
C VAL A 66 15.75 8.75 -14.17
N ASP A 67 16.08 9.45 -15.25
CA ASP A 67 17.44 9.69 -15.69
C ASP A 67 17.84 11.14 -15.40
N ASN A 68 19.09 11.30 -14.97
CA ASN A 68 19.70 12.59 -14.62
C ASN A 68 18.83 13.45 -13.68
N PRO A 69 18.47 12.95 -12.49
CA PRO A 69 17.82 13.80 -11.49
C PRO A 69 18.75 14.96 -11.11
N ALA A 70 18.19 16.15 -10.93
CA ALA A 70 18.96 17.33 -10.54
C ALA A 70 19.56 17.14 -9.15
N GLU A 71 20.88 17.26 -9.06
CA GLU A 71 21.63 16.85 -7.85
C GLU A 71 21.25 17.63 -6.60
N ASP A 72 20.96 18.92 -6.77
CA ASP A 72 20.49 19.84 -5.72
C ASP A 72 19.22 19.34 -5.01
N PHE A 73 18.46 18.46 -5.67
CA PHE A 73 17.18 17.93 -5.21
C PHE A 73 17.22 16.41 -4.96
N THR A 74 18.41 15.81 -4.90
CA THR A 74 18.59 14.39 -4.60
C THR A 74 19.11 14.13 -3.20
N VAL A 75 18.61 13.05 -2.60
CA VAL A 75 19.22 12.45 -1.42
C VAL A 75 20.49 11.72 -1.90
N ALA A 76 21.66 12.37 -1.80
CA ALA A 76 22.92 11.78 -2.25
C ALA A 76 23.35 10.58 -1.37
N PRO A 77 23.84 9.47 -1.96
CA PRO A 77 24.31 8.29 -1.21
C PRO A 77 25.66 8.51 -0.49
N GLN A 78 26.37 9.60 -0.80
CA GLN A 78 27.60 10.04 -0.14
C GLN A 78 27.47 11.52 0.20
N GLN A 79 28.06 11.97 1.31
CA GLN A 79 28.23 13.41 1.54
C GLN A 79 29.10 13.96 0.40
N ASP A 80 28.46 14.58 -0.58
CA ASP A 80 29.16 15.28 -1.64
C ASP A 80 29.88 16.50 -1.01
N PRO A 81 31.22 16.59 -1.09
CA PRO A 81 31.96 17.75 -0.61
C PRO A 81 31.68 19.04 -1.41
N HIS A 82 30.92 18.97 -2.51
CA HIS A 82 30.65 20.09 -3.42
C HIS A 82 29.25 20.72 -3.31
N LEU A 83 28.36 20.24 -2.44
CA LEU A 83 27.06 20.89 -2.21
C LEU A 83 27.08 21.73 -0.92
N PRO A 84 26.92 23.07 -0.99
CA PRO A 84 26.97 23.94 0.19
C PRO A 84 25.83 23.74 1.19
N GLN A 85 24.77 23.00 0.84
CA GLN A 85 23.62 22.74 1.69
C GLN A 85 23.12 21.34 1.33
N GLY A 86 23.09 20.40 2.28
CA GLY A 86 22.31 19.18 2.07
C GLY A 86 20.84 19.51 1.87
N LEU A 87 20.04 18.55 1.39
CA LEU A 87 18.58 18.71 1.32
C LEU A 87 18.04 19.23 2.65
N ASP A 88 17.31 20.34 2.61
CA ASP A 88 16.60 20.79 3.80
C ASP A 88 15.36 19.90 4.03
N SER A 89 14.77 20.00 5.23
CA SER A 89 13.63 19.17 5.62
C SER A 89 12.35 19.42 4.81
N THR A 90 12.28 20.51 4.05
CA THR A 90 11.11 20.99 3.30
C THR A 90 11.29 20.90 1.79
N GLU A 91 12.48 20.54 1.33
CA GLU A 91 12.85 20.44 -0.08
C GLU A 91 11.93 19.48 -0.85
N ALA A 92 11.53 18.39 -0.21
CA ALA A 92 10.61 17.39 -0.78
C ALA A 92 9.13 17.78 -0.68
N ASP A 93 8.80 18.96 -0.12
CA ASP A 93 7.43 19.46 -0.03
C ASP A 93 7.00 20.12 -1.34
N HIS A 94 7.91 20.70 -2.13
CA HIS A 94 7.57 21.37 -3.38
C HIS A 94 7.74 20.46 -4.60
N GLU A 95 6.70 20.36 -5.40
CA GLU A 95 6.73 19.56 -6.62
C GLU A 95 7.73 20.11 -7.66
N SER A 96 7.94 21.43 -7.69
CA SER A 96 8.91 22.11 -8.55
C SER A 96 10.34 21.58 -8.43
N ASN A 97 10.64 20.88 -7.32
CA ASN A 97 11.95 20.33 -7.01
C ASN A 97 12.13 18.90 -7.55
N ILE A 98 11.09 18.30 -8.12
CA ILE A 98 11.16 17.00 -8.80
C ILE A 98 11.72 17.20 -10.22
N GLN A 99 13.01 17.48 -10.31
CA GLN A 99 13.68 17.79 -11.57
C GLN A 99 14.51 16.64 -12.11
N PHE A 100 14.25 16.23 -13.34
CA PHE A 100 14.99 15.18 -14.06
C PHE A 100 14.87 15.40 -15.58
N SER A 101 15.73 14.76 -16.39
CA SER A 101 15.76 15.00 -17.85
C SER A 101 15.15 13.88 -18.70
N GLY A 102 14.85 12.73 -18.10
CA GLY A 102 14.25 11.60 -18.80
C GLY A 102 13.69 10.54 -17.86
N TYR A 103 12.93 9.60 -18.41
CA TYR A 103 12.63 8.34 -17.73
C TYR A 103 13.67 7.29 -18.07
N THR A 104 14.02 6.44 -17.10
CA THR A 104 14.96 5.35 -17.33
C THR A 104 14.40 4.38 -18.37
N SER A 105 15.07 4.29 -19.51
CA SER A 105 14.61 3.47 -20.63
C SER A 105 14.76 1.96 -20.38
N GLY A 106 13.84 1.17 -20.94
CA GLY A 106 13.98 -0.29 -21.01
C GLY A 106 13.78 -1.06 -19.70
N VAL A 107 13.29 -0.42 -18.64
CA VAL A 107 12.99 -1.08 -17.36
C VAL A 107 11.82 -2.06 -17.54
N THR A 108 12.13 -3.36 -17.53
CA THR A 108 11.12 -4.43 -17.66
C THR A 108 10.99 -5.26 -16.37
N SER A 109 11.84 -4.99 -15.39
CA SER A 109 11.81 -5.63 -14.07
C SER A 109 12.45 -4.71 -13.05
N ALA A 110 11.95 -4.77 -11.81
CA ALA A 110 12.58 -4.12 -10.67
C ALA A 110 12.38 -4.99 -9.42
N SER A 111 13.12 -4.68 -8.37
CA SER A 111 12.94 -5.33 -7.08
C SER A 111 12.95 -4.35 -5.93
N PHE A 112 12.26 -4.71 -4.86
CA PHE A 112 12.27 -3.99 -3.59
C PHE A 112 12.38 -4.98 -2.43
N THR A 113 12.98 -4.51 -1.35
CA THR A 113 13.11 -5.28 -0.11
C THR A 113 12.09 -4.76 0.90
N VAL A 114 11.35 -5.67 1.52
CA VAL A 114 10.41 -5.32 2.57
C VAL A 114 11.16 -5.10 3.88
N ALA A 115 11.45 -3.84 4.20
CA ALA A 115 12.21 -3.50 5.39
C ALA A 115 11.50 -3.95 6.69
N GLN A 116 10.19 -3.70 6.79
CA GLN A 116 9.41 -4.08 7.95
C GLN A 116 7.91 -4.19 7.63
N VAL A 117 7.26 -5.17 8.24
CA VAL A 117 5.81 -5.37 8.33
C VAL A 117 5.39 -5.21 9.79
N ASN A 118 4.18 -4.71 10.00
CA ASN A 118 3.63 -4.43 11.33
C ASN A 118 2.30 -5.18 11.52
N PRO A 119 2.10 -5.95 12.62
CA PRO A 119 3.05 -6.25 13.70
C PRO A 119 4.26 -7.06 13.22
N THR A 120 5.43 -6.80 13.81
CA THR A 120 6.66 -7.56 13.52
C THR A 120 6.41 -9.06 13.65
N GLY A 121 6.83 -9.83 12.64
CA GLY A 121 6.59 -11.28 12.57
C GLY A 121 5.25 -11.68 11.94
N SER A 122 4.43 -10.72 11.51
CA SER A 122 3.23 -10.97 10.71
C SER A 122 3.58 -11.19 9.23
N VAL A 123 2.55 -11.50 8.44
CA VAL A 123 2.62 -11.48 6.98
C VAL A 123 1.68 -10.42 6.43
N VAL A 124 2.04 -9.82 5.30
CA VAL A 124 1.23 -8.85 4.57
C VAL A 124 0.79 -9.33 3.20
N THR A 125 -0.15 -8.62 2.59
CA THR A 125 -0.50 -8.78 1.18
C THR A 125 -0.15 -7.49 0.46
N VAL A 126 0.72 -7.61 -0.53
CA VAL A 126 1.19 -6.49 -1.34
C VAL A 126 0.52 -6.55 -2.70
N LYS A 127 0.10 -5.39 -3.21
CA LYS A 127 -0.32 -5.21 -4.60
C LYS A 127 0.74 -4.39 -5.32
N ILE A 128 1.14 -4.85 -6.50
CA ILE A 128 2.08 -4.19 -7.40
C ILE A 128 1.29 -3.81 -8.64
N SER A 129 1.38 -2.56 -9.09
CA SER A 129 0.78 -2.10 -10.35
C SER A 129 1.84 -1.36 -11.17
N ALA A 130 2.00 -1.64 -12.46
CA ALA A 130 3.04 -1.03 -13.30
C ALA A 130 2.44 -0.13 -14.39
N PHE A 131 3.09 1.00 -14.65
CA PHE A 131 2.62 2.03 -15.58
C PHE A 131 3.77 2.60 -16.41
N ASN A 132 3.44 3.03 -17.62
CA ASN A 132 4.35 3.70 -18.52
C ASN A 132 3.71 4.97 -19.05
N ASP A 133 4.42 6.08 -18.95
CA ASP A 133 4.06 7.30 -19.66
C ASP A 133 4.43 7.15 -21.16
N PRO A 134 3.46 7.21 -22.09
CA PRO A 134 3.72 7.12 -23.53
C PRO A 134 4.34 8.39 -24.13
N ASN A 135 4.29 9.53 -23.43
CA ASN A 135 4.71 10.85 -23.91
C ASN A 135 6.15 11.19 -23.51
N GLY A 136 6.70 10.49 -22.51
CA GLY A 136 8.03 10.70 -21.97
C GLY A 136 8.09 11.89 -21.02
N ALA A 137 9.22 12.06 -20.33
CA ALA A 137 9.40 13.03 -19.24
C ALA A 137 9.19 14.53 -19.60
N ALA A 138 8.95 14.86 -20.87
CA ALA A 138 8.80 16.25 -21.30
C ALA A 138 7.48 16.84 -20.78
N GLY A 139 7.56 17.72 -19.79
CA GLY A 139 6.39 18.31 -19.13
C GLY A 139 5.94 17.57 -17.87
N GLU A 140 6.55 16.43 -17.56
CA GLU A 140 6.29 15.65 -16.34
C GLU A 140 7.41 15.80 -15.30
N THR A 141 8.04 16.97 -15.28
CA THR A 141 9.10 17.31 -14.33
C THR A 141 8.80 18.69 -13.72
N GLY A 142 9.21 18.89 -12.47
CA GLY A 142 8.77 20.03 -11.67
C GLY A 142 7.26 19.95 -11.40
N THR A 143 6.56 21.06 -11.58
CA THR A 143 5.12 21.24 -11.26
C THR A 143 4.14 20.53 -12.19
N GLY A 144 4.60 19.54 -12.95
CA GLY A 144 3.75 18.73 -13.84
C GLY A 144 3.93 17.24 -13.61
N PHE A 145 4.71 16.86 -12.60
CA PHE A 145 5.06 15.47 -12.33
C PHE A 145 3.83 14.68 -11.85
N VAL A 146 3.03 15.26 -10.95
CA VAL A 146 1.82 14.65 -10.36
C VAL A 146 0.69 14.60 -11.38
N GLU A 147 0.51 15.66 -12.17
CA GLU A 147 -0.47 15.71 -13.26
C GLU A 147 -0.18 14.68 -14.34
N GLY A 148 1.11 14.40 -14.62
CA GLY A 148 1.59 13.33 -15.50
C GLY A 148 1.30 11.90 -15.02
N PHE A 149 0.50 11.73 -13.97
CA PHE A 149 -0.03 10.41 -13.59
C PHE A 149 -1.34 10.11 -14.34
N ALA A 150 -1.99 11.11 -14.92
CA ALA A 150 -3.35 10.98 -15.46
C ALA A 150 -3.40 10.27 -16.82
N ASP A 151 -2.33 10.32 -17.60
CA ASP A 151 -2.19 9.75 -18.94
C ASP A 151 -1.23 8.54 -19.00
N ASP A 152 -0.73 8.10 -17.85
CA ASP A 152 -0.04 6.83 -17.67
C ASP A 152 -0.83 5.66 -18.26
N VAL A 153 -0.15 4.80 -19.01
CA VAL A 153 -0.72 3.58 -19.57
C VAL A 153 -0.28 2.37 -18.75
N ALA A 154 -1.25 1.53 -18.41
CA ALA A 154 -1.03 0.30 -17.65
C ALA A 154 -0.12 -0.70 -18.41
N VAL A 155 0.84 -1.30 -17.69
CA VAL A 155 1.77 -2.29 -18.23
C VAL A 155 1.59 -3.63 -17.51
N ASN A 156 1.36 -4.70 -18.27
CA ASN A 156 1.07 -6.01 -17.69
C ASN A 156 2.25 -6.60 -16.91
N ILE A 157 1.97 -7.18 -15.74
CA ILE A 157 2.92 -7.94 -14.94
C ILE A 157 2.78 -9.43 -15.28
N THR A 158 3.90 -10.07 -15.61
CA THR A 158 3.94 -11.47 -16.08
C THR A 158 4.49 -12.44 -15.05
N GLN A 159 5.29 -11.96 -14.10
CA GLN A 159 5.93 -12.81 -13.10
C GLN A 159 6.24 -12.01 -11.83
N VAL A 160 6.13 -12.70 -10.70
CA VAL A 160 6.67 -12.24 -9.42
C VAL A 160 7.56 -13.32 -8.82
N LYS A 161 8.68 -12.89 -8.25
CA LYS A 161 9.57 -13.71 -7.43
C LYS A 161 9.63 -13.17 -6.01
N VAL A 162 9.74 -14.06 -5.04
CA VAL A 162 10.07 -13.73 -3.65
C VAL A 162 11.37 -14.46 -3.32
N ASN A 163 12.39 -13.72 -2.91
CA ASN A 163 13.73 -14.25 -2.61
C ASN A 163 14.33 -15.09 -3.76
N GLY A 164 14.06 -14.69 -5.01
CA GLY A 164 14.55 -15.36 -6.21
C GLY A 164 13.70 -16.52 -6.73
N GLU A 165 12.70 -16.96 -5.97
CA GLU A 165 11.79 -18.05 -6.36
C GLU A 165 10.49 -17.51 -6.95
N VAL A 166 10.04 -18.08 -8.07
CA VAL A 166 8.76 -17.72 -8.69
C VAL A 166 7.61 -18.14 -7.78
N VAL A 167 6.73 -17.21 -7.46
CA VAL A 167 5.55 -17.46 -6.60
C VAL A 167 4.26 -17.44 -7.42
N ALA A 168 3.24 -18.14 -6.93
CA ALA A 168 1.89 -18.08 -7.48
C ALA A 168 1.17 -16.78 -7.05
N ALA A 169 1.63 -15.64 -7.56
CA ALA A 169 0.95 -14.36 -7.39
C ALA A 169 -0.37 -14.34 -8.17
N ASN A 170 -1.37 -13.61 -7.68
CA ASN A 170 -2.59 -13.36 -8.43
C ASN A 170 -2.32 -12.24 -9.44
N LEU A 171 -2.07 -12.61 -10.70
CA LEU A 171 -1.81 -11.70 -11.81
C LEU A 171 -3.13 -11.34 -12.51
N SER A 172 -3.36 -10.05 -12.73
CA SER A 172 -4.52 -9.53 -13.45
C SER A 172 -4.09 -8.31 -14.26
N GLY A 173 -3.64 -8.54 -15.50
CA GLY A 173 -3.15 -7.47 -16.37
C GLY A 173 -1.92 -6.78 -15.77
N ASP A 174 -2.08 -5.51 -15.44
CA ASP A 174 -1.07 -4.62 -14.86
C ASP A 174 -0.79 -4.85 -13.37
N THR A 175 -1.60 -5.69 -12.74
CA THR A 175 -1.59 -5.88 -11.29
C THR A 175 -1.08 -7.26 -10.91
N ALA A 176 -0.25 -7.32 -9.87
CA ALA A 176 0.11 -8.55 -9.18
C ALA A 176 -0.16 -8.45 -7.67
N ILE A 177 -0.93 -9.39 -7.11
CA ILE A 177 -1.17 -9.49 -5.67
C ILE A 177 -0.37 -10.65 -5.09
N VAL A 178 0.46 -10.34 -4.09
CA VAL A 178 1.37 -11.27 -3.41
C VAL A 178 1.00 -11.34 -1.94
N SER A 179 0.50 -12.49 -1.50
CA SER A 179 0.20 -12.74 -0.09
C SER A 179 1.36 -13.45 0.61
N GLY A 180 1.44 -13.30 1.94
CA GLY A 180 2.42 -14.03 2.75
C GLY A 180 3.78 -13.34 2.89
N VAL A 181 3.87 -12.08 2.47
CA VAL A 181 5.10 -11.27 2.46
C VAL A 181 5.56 -10.93 3.88
N LYS A 182 6.86 -11.04 4.15
CA LYS A 182 7.50 -10.87 5.47
C LYS A 182 8.63 -9.84 5.43
N ASN A 183 9.13 -9.47 6.61
CA ASN A 183 10.35 -8.68 6.75
C ASN A 183 11.52 -9.37 6.06
N GLY A 184 12.31 -8.59 5.31
CA GLY A 184 13.49 -9.04 4.60
C GLY A 184 13.19 -9.71 3.26
N ASP A 185 11.92 -9.96 2.90
CA ASP A 185 11.60 -10.52 1.59
C ASP A 185 12.02 -9.54 0.48
N VAL A 186 12.75 -10.06 -0.50
CA VAL A 186 13.06 -9.35 -1.74
C VAL A 186 12.02 -9.76 -2.77
N ILE A 187 11.20 -8.81 -3.18
CA ILE A 187 10.18 -9.02 -4.19
C ILE A 187 10.70 -8.47 -5.52
N THR A 188 10.73 -9.31 -6.54
CA THR A 188 11.05 -8.94 -7.92
C THR A 188 9.81 -9.14 -8.77
N TYR A 189 9.49 -8.19 -9.64
CA TYR A 189 8.43 -8.35 -10.64
C TYR A 189 8.99 -8.15 -12.05
N THR A 190 8.32 -8.75 -13.03
CA THR A 190 8.64 -8.63 -14.45
C THR A 190 7.39 -8.24 -15.23
N THR A 191 7.56 -7.38 -16.22
CA THR A 191 6.49 -6.80 -17.04
C THR A 191 6.57 -7.23 -18.50
N THR A 192 5.50 -7.02 -19.28
CA THR A 192 5.46 -7.34 -20.72
C THR A 192 6.25 -6.37 -21.60
N SER A 193 6.40 -5.12 -21.16
CA SER A 193 7.08 -4.04 -21.88
C SER A 193 7.78 -3.14 -20.87
N ALA A 194 8.52 -2.13 -21.37
CA ALA A 194 9.10 -1.13 -20.49
C ALA A 194 8.00 -0.40 -19.68
N HIS A 195 8.34 -0.01 -18.45
CA HIS A 195 7.52 0.82 -17.58
C HIS A 195 8.39 1.90 -16.94
N THR A 196 7.80 3.04 -16.62
CA THR A 196 8.49 4.18 -15.99
C THR A 196 8.14 4.29 -14.51
N ARG A 197 7.01 3.70 -14.09
CA ARG A 197 6.45 3.86 -12.76
C ARG A 197 5.88 2.55 -12.21
N VAL A 198 5.99 2.36 -10.90
CA VAL A 198 5.35 1.26 -10.18
C VAL A 198 4.69 1.76 -8.89
N LEU A 199 3.45 1.34 -8.68
CA LEU A 199 2.71 1.55 -7.43
C LEU A 199 2.75 0.27 -6.59
N ILE A 200 3.24 0.40 -5.36
CA ILE A 200 3.30 -0.66 -4.35
C ILE A 200 2.34 -0.33 -3.22
N GLU A 201 1.32 -1.15 -3.02
CA GLU A 201 0.28 -0.95 -2.00
C GLU A 201 0.26 -2.09 -0.99
N ASN A 202 0.00 -1.78 0.28
CA ASN A 202 -0.42 -2.78 1.26
C ASN A 202 -1.95 -2.92 1.19
N VAL A 203 -2.42 -4.02 0.62
CA VAL A 203 -3.85 -4.29 0.42
C VAL A 203 -4.44 -5.27 1.43
N GLN A 204 -3.81 -5.38 2.61
CA GLN A 204 -4.43 -6.13 3.70
C GLN A 204 -5.78 -5.51 4.09
N PRO A 205 -6.73 -6.32 4.59
CA PRO A 205 -7.93 -5.78 5.18
C PRO A 205 -7.57 -4.83 6.33
N THR A 206 -8.05 -3.59 6.27
CA THR A 206 -7.94 -2.66 7.40
C THR A 206 -8.60 -3.30 8.62
N LYS A 207 -7.89 -3.36 9.76
CA LYS A 207 -8.38 -3.97 11.00
C LYS A 207 -9.73 -3.33 11.39
N GLY A 208 -10.84 -4.04 11.12
CA GLY A 208 -12.19 -3.48 11.28
C GLY A 208 -13.27 -4.12 10.40
N ALA A 209 -12.90 -4.81 9.31
CA ALA A 209 -13.83 -5.68 8.59
C ALA A 209 -14.14 -6.91 9.44
N LYS A 210 -15.02 -6.74 10.44
CA LYS A 210 -15.57 -7.87 11.18
C LYS A 210 -16.36 -8.71 10.19
N HIS A 211 -15.77 -9.81 9.73
CA HIS A 211 -16.57 -10.98 9.42
C HIS A 211 -17.32 -11.30 10.71
N HIS A 212 -18.58 -10.88 10.79
CA HIS A 212 -19.55 -11.50 11.68
C HIS A 212 -19.72 -12.93 11.19
N SER A 213 -18.73 -13.78 11.49
CA SER A 213 -18.92 -15.21 11.46
C SER A 213 -20.04 -15.45 12.45
N ARG A 214 -21.24 -15.73 11.91
CA ARG A 214 -22.40 -16.14 12.67
C ARG A 214 -22.09 -17.51 13.27
N HIS A 215 -21.20 -17.55 14.26
CA HIS A 215 -21.22 -18.61 15.25
C HIS A 215 -22.48 -18.38 16.08
N ARG A 216 -23.59 -18.90 15.54
CA ARG A 216 -24.81 -19.17 16.30
C ARG A 216 -24.38 -20.09 17.44
N ARG A 217 -24.13 -19.48 18.59
CA ARG A 217 -23.75 -20.12 19.84
C ARG A 217 -24.97 -20.91 20.30
N ILE A 218 -25.10 -22.17 19.85
CA ILE A 218 -26.07 -23.12 20.40
C ILE A 218 -25.47 -23.62 21.71
N HIS A 219 -25.54 -22.78 22.75
CA HIS A 219 -25.33 -23.17 24.14
C HIS A 219 -26.05 -22.13 25.00
N ASP A 220 -27.38 -22.03 24.84
CA ASP A 220 -28.25 -21.43 25.85
C ASP A 220 -29.72 -21.81 25.58
N LEU A 221 -30.03 -23.08 25.90
CA LEU A 221 -31.33 -23.77 25.99
C LEU A 221 -30.90 -25.19 26.41
N GLU A 222 -31.07 -25.72 27.61
CA GLU A 222 -32.09 -25.54 28.64
C GLU A 222 -31.47 -25.88 30.02
N GLN A 223 -31.42 -24.94 30.95
CA GLN A 223 -31.37 -25.25 32.39
C GLN A 223 -32.62 -24.80 33.15
N HIS A 224 -33.68 -24.40 32.45
CA HIS A 224 -34.98 -24.10 33.06
C HIS A 224 -36.09 -24.74 32.22
N GLY A 225 -36.78 -25.74 32.78
CA GLY A 225 -38.03 -26.21 32.16
C GLY A 225 -38.42 -27.69 32.32
N ARG A 226 -37.92 -28.43 33.32
CA ARG A 226 -38.64 -29.64 33.77
C ARG A 226 -39.93 -29.21 34.49
N GLU A 227 -40.99 -28.96 33.72
CA GLU A 227 -42.40 -29.19 34.11
C GLU A 227 -43.36 -28.65 33.05
N ARG A 228 -44.03 -29.58 32.34
CA ARG A 228 -45.45 -29.58 31.94
C ARG A 228 -45.64 -30.42 30.68
N VAL A 229 -45.81 -31.72 30.90
CA VAL A 229 -46.51 -32.58 29.94
C VAL A 229 -47.99 -32.52 30.28
N CYS A 230 -48.77 -31.75 29.51
CA CYS A 230 -50.21 -31.95 29.39
C CYS A 230 -50.63 -31.60 27.95
N ARG A 231 -50.77 -32.63 27.12
CA ARG A 231 -51.36 -32.56 25.78
C ARG A 231 -52.87 -32.32 25.89
N HIS A 232 -53.38 -31.48 24.98
CA HIS A 232 -54.79 -31.26 24.73
C HIS A 232 -55.53 -32.54 24.31
N ALA A 233 -56.70 -32.77 24.91
CA ALA A 233 -57.84 -33.40 24.26
C ALA A 233 -59.14 -32.93 24.94
N ALA A 234 -60.02 -32.28 24.18
CA ALA A 234 -61.40 -31.98 24.57
C ALA A 234 -62.22 -33.29 24.67
N PRO A 235 -63.40 -33.37 25.35
CA PRO A 235 -64.58 -32.63 24.90
C PRO A 235 -65.55 -32.13 26.01
N VAL A 236 -66.43 -31.25 25.52
CA VAL A 236 -67.65 -30.70 26.13
C VAL A 236 -68.58 -31.77 26.71
N ARG A 237 -69.00 -31.64 27.98
CA ARG A 237 -70.42 -31.61 28.44
C ARG A 237 -70.57 -31.84 29.95
N ARG A 238 -71.55 -31.08 30.48
CA ARG A 238 -72.44 -31.31 31.64
C ARG A 238 -72.23 -30.41 32.86
N ARG A 239 -73.33 -29.69 33.10
CA ARG A 239 -73.68 -28.76 34.16
C ARG A 239 -73.70 -29.39 35.55
N ARG A 240 -73.59 -28.50 36.55
CA ARG A 240 -74.06 -28.55 37.96
C ARG A 240 -73.35 -29.53 38.90
N ALA A 241 -72.67 -28.96 39.90
CA ALA A 241 -73.16 -28.99 41.28
C ALA A 241 -72.33 -28.00 42.11
N ASP A 242 -73.04 -27.04 42.71
CA ASP A 242 -72.62 -26.43 43.97
C ASP A 242 -72.46 -27.54 45.01
N ASP A 243 -71.42 -27.51 45.85
CA ASP A 243 -71.68 -27.55 47.28
C ASP A 243 -70.48 -27.22 48.16
N HIS A 244 -70.84 -26.57 49.25
CA HIS A 244 -70.07 -26.15 50.39
C HIS A 244 -69.41 -27.31 51.17
N CYS A 245 -68.25 -27.02 51.73
CA CYS A 245 -67.86 -27.41 53.10
C CYS A 245 -66.77 -26.41 53.53
N GLY A 246 -66.83 -25.64 54.62
CA GLY A 246 -67.62 -25.78 55.83
C GLY A 246 -66.68 -25.99 57.03
N ARG A 247 -66.08 -24.89 57.49
CA ARG A 247 -65.18 -24.67 58.65
C ARG A 247 -63.71 -25.04 58.53
#